data_AF-A0A7S0PLH1-F1
#
_entry.id   AF-A0A7S0PLH1-F1
#
_cell.length_a   1.000
_cell.length_b   1.000
_cell.length_c   1.000
_cell.angle_alpha   90.00
_cell.angle_beta   90.00
_cell.angle_gamma   90.00
#
_symmetry.space_group_name_H-M   'P 1'
#
loop_
_entity.id
_entity.type
_entity.pdbx_description
1 polymer ?
#
loop_
_entity_poly.entity_id
_entity_poly.type
_entity_poly.pdbx_seq_one_letter_code
_entity_poly.pdbx_strand_id
1 'polypeptide(L)'
;MGADEDTAVGAALAEMDDAISHAMEEEKELPVTVALMMRPLVGPELVDGCQACVFPSATEPSVTLVSDHKFTYDHVYHPGTECDGPTEKRLFEQCVEPLVNGLL
;
A
#
# COMPACT_ATOMS: atom_id res chain seq x y z
N MET A 1 46.87 15.75 46.99
CA MET A 1 46.97 14.29 47.17
C MET A 1 45.56 13.76 47.35
N GLY A 2 45.05 13.05 46.34
CA GLY A 2 43.80 12.28 46.38
C GLY A 2 42.51 13.10 46.22
N ALA A 3 41.49 12.64 45.53
CA ALA A 3 41.37 11.56 44.56
C ALA A 3 40.11 11.89 43.75
N ASP A 4 40.25 11.86 42.42
CA ASP A 4 39.14 11.97 41.48
C ASP A 4 38.31 10.69 41.57
N GLU A 5 37.12 10.77 42.16
CA GLU A 5 36.26 9.61 42.37
C GLU A 5 34.82 9.97 42.03
N ASP A 6 34.56 10.34 40.76
CA ASP A 6 33.20 10.51 40.25
C ASP A 6 33.10 10.30 38.72
N THR A 7 33.80 9.30 38.18
CA THR A 7 33.70 8.97 36.73
C THR A 7 33.43 7.50 36.42
N ALA A 8 33.27 6.63 37.43
CA ALA A 8 33.06 5.20 37.19
C ALA A 8 31.58 4.75 37.14
N VAL A 9 30.61 5.57 37.55
CA VAL A 9 29.19 5.14 37.61
C VAL A 9 28.41 5.51 36.33
N GLY A 10 28.99 6.31 35.43
CA GLY A 10 28.35 6.74 34.17
C GLY A 10 28.54 5.78 32.99
N ALA A 11 29.51 4.86 33.04
CA ALA A 11 29.84 4.01 31.89
C ALA A 11 29.07 2.68 31.85
N ALA A 12 28.52 2.22 32.98
CA ALA A 12 27.84 0.93 33.05
C ALA A 12 26.35 0.98 32.59
N LEU A 13 25.75 2.17 32.44
CA LEU A 13 24.39 2.32 31.90
C LEU A 13 24.35 2.46 30.37
N ALA A 14 25.48 2.73 29.71
CA ALA A 14 25.52 2.92 28.26
C ALA A 14 25.62 1.60 27.47
N GLU A 15 26.07 0.51 28.10
CA GLU A 15 26.24 -0.79 27.43
C GLU A 15 25.03 -1.73 27.56
N MET A 16 23.93 -1.26 28.16
CA MET A 16 22.67 -2.02 28.22
C MET A 16 21.59 -1.47 27.27
N ASP A 17 21.83 -0.33 26.62
CA ASP A 17 20.92 0.28 25.63
C ASP A 17 21.22 -0.13 24.18
N ASP A 18 22.38 -0.75 23.89
CA ASP A 18 22.71 -1.25 22.55
C ASP A 18 22.16 -2.67 22.30
N ALA A 19 21.85 -3.41 23.38
CA ALA A 19 21.36 -4.78 23.32
C ALA A 19 19.81 -4.91 23.20
N ILE A 20 19.08 -3.79 23.16
CA ILE A 20 17.61 -3.76 22.97
C ILE A 20 17.24 -2.96 21.71
N SER A 21 18.06 -3.04 20.66
CA SER A 21 17.66 -2.60 19.32
C SER A 21 17.61 -3.74 18.30
N HIS A 22 18.21 -4.89 18.60
CA HIS A 22 18.17 -6.11 17.78
C HIS A 22 17.29 -7.22 18.40
N ALA A 23 16.12 -6.84 18.91
CA ALA A 23 15.17 -7.81 19.45
C ALA A 23 13.74 -7.40 19.12
N MET A 24 13.44 -7.32 17.82
CA MET A 24 12.16 -7.65 17.19
C MET A 24 12.31 -7.32 15.70
N GLU A 25 13.13 -8.10 15.00
CA GLU A 25 12.85 -8.34 13.57
C GLU A 25 11.59 -9.20 13.54
N GLU A 26 10.45 -8.54 13.71
CA GLU A 26 9.19 -9.06 13.21
C GLU A 26 9.44 -9.24 11.72
N GLU A 27 9.59 -10.50 11.30
CA GLU A 27 9.75 -10.88 9.91
C GLU A 27 8.57 -10.23 9.17
N LYS A 28 8.83 -9.08 8.53
CA LYS A 28 7.78 -8.28 7.90
C LYS A 28 7.21 -9.14 6.79
N GLU A 29 6.09 -9.80 7.09
CA GLU A 29 5.28 -10.43 6.08
C GLU A 29 4.88 -9.31 5.12
N LEU A 30 5.45 -9.33 3.92
CA LEU A 30 5.15 -8.40 2.85
C LEU A 30 4.12 -9.08 1.95
N PRO A 31 2.82 -8.96 2.26
CA PRO A 31 1.79 -9.54 1.43
C PRO A 31 1.84 -8.92 0.02
N VAL A 32 1.38 -9.70 -0.96
CA VAL A 32 1.24 -9.20 -2.32
C VAL A 32 0.15 -8.14 -2.34
N THR A 33 0.49 -6.95 -2.82
CA THR A 33 -0.47 -5.87 -3.05
C THR A 33 -1.21 -6.10 -4.37
N VAL A 34 -2.53 -5.92 -4.37
CA VAL A 34 -3.38 -6.13 -5.55
C VAL A 34 -4.09 -4.84 -5.93
N ALA A 35 -3.78 -4.35 -7.12
CA ALA A 35 -4.44 -3.21 -7.73
C ALA A 35 -5.42 -3.66 -8.82
N LEU A 36 -6.70 -3.32 -8.66
CA LEU A 36 -7.74 -3.56 -9.66
C LEU A 36 -7.91 -2.32 -10.54
N MET A 37 -7.76 -2.47 -11.85
CA MET A 37 -8.07 -1.42 -12.83
C MET A 37 -9.26 -1.85 -13.70
N MET A 38 -10.37 -1.13 -13.54
CA MET A 38 -11.56 -1.33 -14.36
C MET A 38 -11.42 -0.54 -15.65
N ARG A 39 -11.50 -1.23 -16.78
CA ARG A 39 -11.54 -0.58 -18.09
C ARG A 39 -12.96 -0.17 -18.48
N PRO A 40 -13.13 0.89 -19.28
CA PRO A 40 -14.42 1.19 -19.88
C PRO A 40 -14.82 0.12 -20.90
N LEU A 41 -16.13 0.02 -21.17
CA LEU A 41 -16.66 -0.81 -22.25
C LEU A 41 -16.14 -0.30 -23.60
N VAL A 42 -15.68 -1.22 -24.44
CA VAL A 42 -15.19 -0.88 -25.79
C VAL A 42 -16.32 -0.88 -26.81
N GLY A 43 -16.12 -0.19 -27.94
CA GLY A 43 -17.13 -0.05 -29.00
C GLY A 43 -17.81 -1.36 -29.43
N PRO A 44 -17.07 -2.47 -29.68
CA PRO A 44 -17.69 -3.75 -30.00
C PRO A 44 -18.63 -4.29 -28.91
N GLU A 45 -18.26 -4.14 -27.64
CA GLU A 45 -19.08 -4.57 -26.50
C GLU A 45 -20.38 -3.76 -26.42
N LEU A 46 -20.31 -2.47 -26.73
CA LEU A 46 -21.49 -1.60 -26.78
C LEU A 46 -22.42 -1.97 -27.94
N VAL A 47 -21.87 -2.35 -29.10
CA VAL A 47 -22.64 -2.80 -30.27
C VAL A 47 -23.34 -4.13 -30.00
N ASP A 48 -22.69 -5.03 -29.28
CA ASP A 48 -23.26 -6.33 -28.87
C ASP A 48 -24.27 -6.19 -27.71
N GLY A 49 -24.48 -4.98 -27.19
CA GLY A 49 -25.43 -4.71 -26.11
C GLY A 49 -24.94 -5.14 -24.73
N CYS A 50 -23.63 -5.34 -24.55
CA CYS A 50 -23.06 -5.64 -23.25
C CYS A 50 -23.25 -4.47 -22.29
N GLN A 51 -23.56 -4.80 -21.03
CA GLN A 51 -23.71 -3.83 -19.95
C GLN A 51 -22.62 -4.00 -18.92
N ALA A 52 -22.30 -2.92 -18.21
CA ALA A 52 -21.34 -2.96 -17.12
C ALA A 52 -21.88 -3.87 -16.01
N CYS A 53 -21.06 -4.85 -15.59
CA CYS A 53 -21.43 -5.82 -14.57
C CYS A 53 -20.60 -5.70 -13.27
N VAL A 54 -19.68 -4.73 -13.24
CA VAL A 54 -18.80 -4.45 -12.11
C VAL A 54 -19.00 -2.99 -11.70
N PHE A 55 -19.23 -2.76 -10.41
CA PHE A 55 -19.53 -1.44 -9.87
C PHE A 55 -18.54 -1.10 -8.75
N PRO A 56 -17.79 0.02 -8.85
CA PRO A 56 -16.94 0.50 -7.76
C PRO A 56 -17.76 0.97 -6.57
N SER A 57 -17.24 0.76 -5.36
CA SER A 57 -17.67 1.49 -4.17
C SER A 57 -16.94 2.84 -4.09
N ALA A 58 -17.65 3.89 -3.67
CA ALA A 58 -17.08 5.23 -3.50
C ALA A 58 -16.36 5.43 -2.15
N THR A 59 -16.67 4.59 -1.15
CA THR A 59 -16.21 4.76 0.23
C THR A 59 -15.05 3.83 0.60
N GLU A 60 -14.86 2.75 -0.14
CA GLU A 60 -13.93 1.67 0.18
C GLU A 60 -13.34 1.10 -1.12
N PRO A 61 -12.07 0.65 -1.15
CA PRO A 61 -11.45 -0.02 -2.29
C PRO A 61 -12.07 -1.42 -2.53
N SER A 62 -13.33 -1.42 -2.96
CA SER A 62 -14.12 -2.62 -3.21
C SER A 62 -14.95 -2.47 -4.46
N VAL A 63 -15.29 -3.61 -5.05
CA VAL A 63 -16.16 -3.71 -6.22
C VAL A 63 -17.27 -4.71 -5.96
N THR A 64 -18.46 -4.35 -6.43
CA THR A 64 -19.65 -5.19 -6.35
C THR A 64 -20.02 -5.66 -7.75
N LEU A 65 -20.26 -6.96 -7.89
CA LEU A 65 -20.79 -7.54 -9.12
C LEU A 65 -22.32 -7.47 -9.15
N VAL A 66 -22.91 -7.62 -10.33
CA VAL A 66 -24.36 -7.79 -10.50
C VAL A 66 -24.91 -8.96 -9.67
N SER A 67 -24.09 -9.98 -9.38
CA SER A 67 -24.47 -11.17 -8.62
C SER A 67 -24.42 -11.01 -7.10
N ASP A 68 -24.47 -9.77 -6.57
CA ASP A 68 -24.42 -9.45 -5.13
C ASP A 68 -23.12 -9.89 -4.43
N HIS A 69 -22.06 -10.16 -5.21
CA HIS A 69 -20.75 -10.51 -4.67
C HIS A 69 -19.90 -9.25 -4.54
N LYS A 70 -19.31 -9.03 -3.37
CA LYS A 70 -18.39 -7.92 -3.09
C LYS A 70 -16.96 -8.44 -2.93
N PHE A 71 -16.03 -7.80 -3.63
CA PHE A 71 -14.59 -8.07 -3.54
C PHE A 71 -13.86 -6.84 -3.03
N THR A 72 -12.89 -7.04 -2.15
CA THR A 72 -12.03 -5.99 -1.59
C THR A 72 -10.62 -6.15 -2.12
N TYR A 73 -9.98 -5.03 -2.47
CA TYR A 73 -8.61 -4.96 -2.97
C TYR A 73 -7.86 -3.86 -2.21
N ASP A 74 -6.54 -3.81 -2.34
CA ASP A 74 -5.76 -2.71 -1.76
C ASP A 74 -6.06 -1.39 -2.48
N HIS A 75 -6.15 -1.46 -3.81
CA HIS A 75 -6.43 -0.31 -4.65
C HIS A 75 -7.44 -0.65 -5.75
N VAL A 76 -8.42 0.24 -5.97
CA VAL A 76 -9.40 0.12 -7.04
C VAL A 76 -9.39 1.39 -7.88
N TYR A 77 -9.17 1.24 -9.17
CA TYR A 77 -9.05 2.30 -10.16
C TYR A 77 -10.14 2.15 -11.22
N HIS A 78 -10.78 3.26 -11.62
CA HIS A 78 -11.80 3.27 -12.64
C HIS A 78 -11.87 4.60 -13.40
N PRO A 79 -12.28 4.60 -14.69
CA PRO A 79 -12.28 5.78 -15.56
C PRO A 79 -13.32 6.86 -15.21
N GLY A 80 -14.07 6.68 -14.11
CA GLY A 80 -15.15 7.60 -13.69
C GLY A 80 -14.83 8.45 -12.47
N THR A 81 -13.65 8.30 -11.87
CA THR A 81 -13.15 9.16 -10.77
C THR A 81 -12.41 10.37 -11.36
N GLU A 82 -13.09 11.13 -12.19
CA GLU A 82 -12.55 12.28 -12.92
C GLU A 82 -12.31 13.53 -12.05
N CYS A 83 -12.69 13.49 -10.76
CA CYS A 83 -12.48 14.59 -9.82
C CYS A 83 -11.01 14.89 -9.50
N ASP A 84 -10.07 14.02 -9.91
CA ASP A 84 -8.77 13.90 -9.24
C ASP A 84 -7.59 13.56 -10.19
N GLY A 85 -7.75 13.84 -11.49
CA GLY A 85 -6.73 13.67 -12.53
C GLY A 85 -6.76 12.31 -13.25
N PRO A 86 -5.80 12.05 -14.16
CA PRO A 86 -5.75 10.79 -14.91
C PRO A 86 -5.47 9.60 -13.99
N THR A 87 -6.40 8.64 -13.95
CA THR A 87 -6.36 7.45 -13.10
C THR A 87 -5.06 6.64 -13.26
N GLU A 88 -4.51 6.60 -14.47
CA GLU A 88 -3.28 5.87 -14.80
C GLU A 88 -2.04 6.42 -14.07
N LYS A 89 -1.98 7.75 -13.90
CA LYS A 89 -0.87 8.40 -13.19
C LYS A 89 -0.87 8.00 -11.71
N ARG A 90 -2.05 8.00 -11.06
CA ARG A 90 -2.19 7.56 -9.66
C ARG A 90 -1.82 6.09 -9.47
N LEU A 91 -2.24 5.23 -10.39
CA LEU A 91 -1.88 3.80 -10.37
C LEU A 91 -0.35 3.62 -10.42
N PHE A 92 0.32 4.38 -11.29
CA PHE A 92 1.78 4.33 -11.38
C PHE A 92 2.45 4.79 -10.08
N GLU A 93 2.10 5.98 -9.58
CA GLU A 93 2.70 6.57 -8.37
C GLU A 93 2.47 5.71 -7.12
N GLN A 94 1.29 5.10 -6.99
CA GLN A 94 0.95 4.31 -5.80
C GLN A 94 1.46 2.86 -5.85
N CYS A 95 1.39 2.20 -7.02
CA CYS A 95 1.67 0.76 -7.11
C CYS A 95 3.01 0.44 -7.77
N VAL A 96 3.46 1.24 -8.75
CA VAL A 96 4.61 0.90 -9.59
C VAL A 96 5.87 1.63 -9.14
N GLU A 97 5.79 2.93 -8.87
CA GLU A 97 6.90 3.75 -8.39
C GLU A 97 7.62 3.15 -7.15
N PRO A 98 6.94 2.71 -6.08
CA PRO A 98 7.62 2.11 -4.93
C PRO A 98 8.34 0.80 -5.28
N LEU A 99 7.80 0.00 -6.20
CA LEU A 99 8.44 -1.23 -6.66
C LEU A 99 9.69 -0.93 -7.49
N VAL A 100 9.63 0.09 -8.35
CA VAL A 100 10.80 0.52 -9.16
C VAL A 100 11.88 1.12 -8.27
N ASN A 101 11.51 1.98 -7.31
CA ASN A 101 12.46 2.57 -6.38
C ASN A 101 13.09 1.53 -5.44
N GLY A 102 12.38 0.45 -5.12
CA GLY A 102 12.93 -0.67 -4.33
C GLY A 102 13.90 -1.56 -5.12
N LEU A 103 13.96 -1.45 -6.44
CA LEU A 103 14.93 -2.17 -7.28
C LEU A 103 16.26 -1.43 -7.44
N LEU A 104 16.27 -0.11 -7.20
CA LEU A 104 17.42 0.78 -7.35
C LEU A 104 18.18 0.92 -6.02
#